data_AF-A0A1J4K779-F1
#
_entry.id   AF-A0A1J4K779-F1
#
_cell.length_a   1.000
_cell.length_b   1.000
_cell.length_c   1.000
_cell.angle_alpha   90.00
_cell.angle_beta   90.00
_cell.angle_gamma   90.00
#
_symmetry.space_group_name_H-M   'P 1'
#
loop_
_entity.id
_entity.type
_entity.pdbx_description
1 polymer ?
#
loop_
_entity_poly.entity_id
_entity_poly.type
_entity_poly.pdbx_seq_one_letter_code
_entity_poly.pdbx_strand_id
1 'polypeptide(L)'
;MSRTAGAAMTNSQPVAETFQEELKIINEKGKEFKGEQRDFYRSIVQRVENNVQVLADLREEHTSLRSKLGELVKEKNSRLQNVNLAGDLKHMDHEVNLLKRQIDKLKHLKEKSINRQRELEVILANFKKAEVSEHPEEKRIRDMKNQLDKANIKNSEATHLVKIYQQIIYYLDRQKMRWNPILVEKQDIINKKNRDISELNFIARDSKYSKTLAVSEYYRTEEQCIQARKKRDAILDAKKEQAKANNNRQMMEIETEQKVSRPQPSLNSQPSVLRNKLNKAAREKREERYRQVSTVYEEIRDRFGTNEPEQIEKFFTERKENTDTLEKQIQALKADCSVLEKKANHLKSALEEAEYASSKGVGGNRLLAEGQKILTSKQENLKEVQKQMAALETHQKSVISGIQHLSEVMAVVQNQDEVIPEDPEELLNYYLEKSKRIKTDLDDDDADFTTMVNVQALVSHIARTEVDFDMERADQPHHLNRRNYAEHKRTQKEKPGDIQTRVLDRAQVKMNALKAVQLHQQQKKRERTT
;
A
#
# COMPACT_ATOMS: atom_id res chain seq x y z
N MET A 1 71.74 85.00 -54.97
CA MET A 1 72.79 85.62 -55.80
C MET A 1 72.27 86.95 -56.32
N SER A 2 73.03 88.00 -56.01
CA SER A 2 72.77 89.42 -56.25
C SER A 2 72.61 89.76 -57.73
N ARG A 3 71.69 90.68 -58.06
CA ARG A 3 71.72 91.60 -59.22
C ARG A 3 70.60 92.63 -59.05
N THR A 4 70.90 93.73 -58.34
CA THR A 4 71.26 95.05 -58.88
C THR A 4 70.10 95.78 -59.55
N ALA A 5 69.51 96.68 -58.76
CA ALA A 5 68.68 97.79 -59.19
C ALA A 5 69.46 98.68 -60.18
N GLY A 6 68.85 98.95 -61.33
CA GLY A 6 69.31 99.97 -62.28
C GLY A 6 68.38 101.16 -62.23
N ALA A 7 68.87 102.25 -61.65
CA ALA A 7 68.27 103.58 -61.73
C ALA A 7 68.59 104.23 -63.09
N ALA A 8 67.59 104.87 -63.70
CA ALA A 8 67.76 105.89 -64.73
C ALA A 8 66.69 106.98 -64.41
N MET A 9 67.04 108.10 -63.78
CA MET A 9 67.62 109.32 -64.40
C MET A 9 66.87 109.67 -65.69
N THR A 10 65.74 110.38 -65.58
CA THR A 10 65.59 111.86 -65.57
C THR A 10 65.67 112.51 -66.95
N ASN A 11 64.64 113.31 -67.22
CA ASN A 11 64.64 114.51 -68.05
C ASN A 11 65.05 114.34 -69.53
N SER A 12 64.09 113.86 -70.32
CA SER A 12 63.90 114.34 -71.68
C SER A 12 62.41 114.62 -71.84
N GLN A 13 62.00 115.89 -71.86
CA GLN A 13 60.73 116.23 -72.48
C GLN A 13 60.71 115.57 -73.87
N PRO A 14 59.61 114.93 -74.28
CA PRO A 14 59.55 114.30 -75.58
C PRO A 14 59.76 115.39 -76.63
N VAL A 15 60.91 115.35 -77.31
CA VAL A 15 61.25 116.19 -78.48
C VAL A 15 60.11 116.22 -79.53
N ALA A 16 59.18 115.26 -79.45
CA ALA A 16 57.96 115.18 -80.22
C ALA A 16 56.95 116.33 -80.00
N GLU A 17 56.76 116.80 -78.76
CA GLU A 17 55.77 117.84 -78.46
C GLU A 17 56.27 119.22 -78.92
N THR A 18 57.58 119.46 -78.78
CA THR A 18 58.22 120.71 -79.21
C THR A 18 58.16 120.93 -80.73
N PHE A 19 58.29 119.88 -81.56
CA PHE A 19 58.20 120.03 -83.02
C PHE A 19 56.78 120.29 -83.54
N GLN A 20 55.75 119.75 -82.89
CA GLN A 20 54.36 120.04 -83.26
C GLN A 20 53.93 121.46 -82.86
N GLU A 21 54.43 121.96 -81.73
CA GLU A 21 54.24 123.35 -81.31
C GLU A 21 55.00 124.32 -82.22
N GLU A 22 56.24 124.02 -82.61
CA GLU A 22 57.01 124.81 -83.57
C GLU A 22 56.35 124.86 -84.96
N LEU A 23 55.74 123.77 -85.42
CA LEU A 23 54.99 123.72 -86.69
C LEU A 23 53.78 124.66 -86.69
N LYS A 24 53.07 124.77 -85.55
CA LYS A 24 51.95 125.73 -85.40
C LYS A 24 52.45 127.18 -85.49
N ILE A 25 53.57 127.50 -84.86
CA ILE A 25 54.18 128.83 -84.87
C ILE A 25 54.64 129.21 -86.30
N ILE A 26 55.22 128.25 -87.04
CA ILE A 26 55.62 128.44 -88.45
C ILE A 26 54.38 128.65 -89.34
N ASN A 27 53.29 127.94 -89.10
CA ASN A 27 52.03 128.13 -89.84
C ASN A 27 51.40 129.52 -89.60
N GLU A 28 51.53 130.08 -88.39
CA GLU A 28 51.05 131.43 -88.08
C GLU A 28 51.86 132.52 -88.80
N LYS A 29 53.20 132.42 -88.85
CA LYS A 29 54.06 133.36 -89.58
C LYS A 29 53.82 133.39 -91.09
N GLY A 30 53.30 132.31 -91.67
CA GLY A 30 52.97 132.23 -93.10
C GLY A 30 51.83 133.14 -93.56
N LYS A 31 51.03 133.70 -92.65
CA LYS A 31 49.89 134.57 -92.98
C LYS A 31 50.30 135.97 -93.43
N GLU A 32 51.54 136.40 -93.14
CA GLU A 32 52.02 137.76 -93.44
C GLU A 32 52.60 137.92 -94.85
N PHE A 33 52.89 136.82 -95.55
CA PHE A 33 53.46 136.86 -96.90
C PHE A 33 52.38 137.00 -97.99
N LYS A 34 52.62 137.83 -99.01
CA LYS A 34 51.76 138.02 -100.19
C LYS A 34 52.53 137.73 -101.49
N GLY A 35 51.84 137.20 -102.50
CA GLY A 35 52.44 136.87 -103.82
C GLY A 35 53.28 135.58 -103.79
N GLU A 36 54.24 135.46 -104.71
CA GLU A 36 55.10 134.27 -104.90
C GLU A 36 55.83 133.81 -103.63
N GLN A 37 56.15 134.74 -102.72
CA GLN A 37 56.75 134.40 -101.41
C GLN A 37 55.84 133.53 -100.54
N ARG A 38 54.51 133.68 -100.67
CA ARG A 38 53.53 132.87 -99.94
C ARG A 38 53.45 131.45 -100.49
N ASP A 39 53.60 131.28 -101.80
CA ASP A 39 53.55 129.97 -102.45
C ASP A 39 54.83 129.17 -102.18
N PHE A 40 55.99 129.84 -102.17
CA PHE A 40 57.24 129.21 -101.74
C PHE A 40 57.21 128.83 -100.25
N TYR A 41 56.68 129.71 -99.39
CA TYR A 41 56.51 129.41 -97.97
C TYR A 41 55.53 128.25 -97.75
N ARG A 42 54.40 128.21 -98.46
CA ARG A 42 53.48 127.06 -98.45
C ARG A 42 54.15 125.77 -98.90
N SER A 43 54.99 125.81 -99.93
CA SER A 43 55.75 124.62 -100.37
C SER A 43 56.75 124.13 -99.32
N ILE A 44 57.38 125.03 -98.57
CA ILE A 44 58.26 124.68 -97.46
C ILE A 44 57.43 124.09 -96.30
N VAL A 45 56.37 124.76 -95.88
CA VAL A 45 55.49 124.30 -94.80
C VAL A 45 54.90 122.92 -95.11
N GLN A 46 54.42 122.71 -96.34
CA GLN A 46 53.89 121.42 -96.77
C GLN A 46 54.96 120.31 -96.74
N ARG A 47 56.22 120.63 -97.03
CA ARG A 47 57.35 119.69 -96.88
C ARG A 47 57.64 119.37 -95.41
N VAL A 48 57.56 120.36 -94.52
CA VAL A 48 57.74 120.14 -93.08
C VAL A 48 56.57 119.32 -92.52
N GLU A 49 55.33 119.61 -92.92
CA GLU A 49 54.14 118.81 -92.57
C GLU A 49 54.28 117.35 -93.02
N ASN A 50 54.73 117.10 -94.26
CA ASN A 50 55.02 115.75 -94.74
C ASN A 50 56.12 115.06 -93.91
N ASN A 51 57.19 115.76 -93.56
CA ASN A 51 58.26 115.18 -92.74
C ASN A 51 57.79 114.83 -91.33
N VAL A 52 56.94 115.67 -90.73
CA VAL A 52 56.32 115.38 -89.42
C VAL A 52 55.42 114.15 -89.50
N GLN A 53 54.66 113.99 -90.58
CA GLN A 53 53.84 112.79 -90.80
C GLN A 53 54.70 111.53 -90.97
N VAL A 54 55.75 111.57 -91.80
CA VAL A 54 56.66 110.41 -91.98
C VAL A 54 57.34 110.02 -90.66
N LEU A 55 57.71 110.99 -89.83
CA LEU A 55 58.26 110.71 -88.50
C LEU A 55 57.24 110.11 -87.54
N ALA A 56 55.96 110.48 -87.64
CA ALA A 56 54.89 109.86 -86.87
C ALA A 56 54.69 108.39 -87.30
N ASP A 57 54.61 108.14 -88.61
CA ASP A 57 54.44 106.80 -89.18
C ASP A 57 55.60 105.87 -88.79
N LEU A 58 56.85 106.35 -88.88
CA LEU A 58 58.04 105.57 -88.47
C LEU A 58 58.04 105.23 -86.96
N ARG A 59 57.49 106.10 -86.11
CA ARG A 59 57.37 105.84 -84.67
C ARG A 59 56.30 104.80 -84.38
N GLU A 60 55.18 104.85 -85.11
CA GLU A 60 54.13 103.85 -85.00
C GLU A 60 54.66 102.48 -85.44
N GLU A 61 55.40 102.40 -86.55
CA GLU A 61 56.06 101.17 -87.00
C GLU A 61 57.07 100.65 -85.97
N HIS A 62 57.93 101.51 -85.41
CA HIS A 62 58.90 101.09 -84.40
C HIS A 62 58.22 100.57 -83.12
N THR A 63 57.09 101.18 -82.73
CA THR A 63 56.29 100.74 -81.58
C THR A 63 55.62 99.39 -81.86
N SER A 64 55.06 99.22 -83.06
CA SER A 64 54.49 97.96 -83.54
C SER A 64 55.51 96.82 -83.60
N LEU A 65 56.70 97.09 -84.13
CA LEU A 65 57.81 96.12 -84.20
C LEU A 65 58.30 95.71 -82.80
N ARG A 66 58.38 96.64 -81.85
CA ARG A 66 58.70 96.30 -80.45
C ARG A 66 57.63 95.42 -79.81
N SER A 67 56.35 95.68 -80.09
CA SER A 67 55.26 94.81 -79.62
C SER A 67 55.39 93.40 -80.19
N LYS A 68 55.62 93.30 -81.51
CA LYS A 68 55.81 92.02 -82.20
C LYS A 68 57.02 91.24 -81.67
N LEU A 69 58.12 91.93 -81.37
CA LEU A 69 59.28 91.30 -80.74
C LEU A 69 58.96 90.78 -79.34
N GLY A 70 58.19 91.55 -78.55
CA GLY A 70 57.71 91.11 -77.24
C GLY A 70 56.83 89.86 -77.31
N GLU A 71 55.96 89.77 -78.31
CA GLU A 71 55.13 88.58 -78.59
C GLU A 71 55.99 87.38 -78.97
N LEU A 72 56.92 87.53 -79.92
CA LEU A 72 57.80 86.45 -80.36
C LEU A 72 58.72 85.92 -79.25
N VAL A 73 59.20 86.80 -78.36
CA VAL A 73 59.99 86.39 -77.20
C VAL A 73 59.13 85.61 -76.20
N LYS A 74 57.87 86.02 -75.97
CA LYS A 74 56.93 85.26 -75.14
C LYS A 74 56.62 83.90 -75.75
N GLU A 75 56.42 83.82 -77.05
CA GLU A 75 56.14 82.56 -77.76
C GLU A 75 57.35 81.62 -77.77
N LYS A 76 58.56 82.16 -77.96
CA LYS A 76 59.79 81.36 -77.85
C LYS A 76 59.95 80.77 -76.44
N ASN A 77 59.66 81.56 -75.40
CA ASN A 77 59.76 81.10 -74.01
C ASN A 77 58.64 80.11 -73.63
N SER A 78 57.44 80.22 -74.21
CA SER A 78 56.37 79.23 -74.00
C SER A 78 56.64 77.91 -74.71
N ARG A 79 57.28 77.93 -75.89
CA ARG A 79 57.72 76.70 -76.58
C ARG A 79 58.94 76.04 -75.93
N LEU A 80 59.77 76.81 -75.20
CA LEU A 80 60.94 76.32 -74.45
C LEU A 80 60.61 75.89 -73.01
N GLN A 81 59.34 75.89 -72.59
CA GLN A 81 58.87 75.03 -71.51
C GLN A 81 59.05 73.58 -71.97
N ASN A 82 60.27 73.07 -71.80
CA ASN A 82 60.62 71.68 -71.98
C ASN A 82 59.64 70.82 -71.18
N VAL A 83 58.70 70.20 -71.88
CA VAL A 83 57.91 69.09 -71.33
C VAL A 83 58.93 68.04 -70.86
N ASN A 84 59.00 67.79 -69.55
CA ASN A 84 59.95 66.85 -68.96
C ASN A 84 59.47 65.41 -69.21
N LEU A 85 59.46 65.00 -70.48
CA LEU A 85 58.99 63.70 -70.95
C LEU A 85 59.65 62.53 -70.21
N ALA A 86 60.92 62.70 -69.80
CA ALA A 86 61.66 61.72 -69.03
C ALA A 86 61.16 61.59 -67.58
N GLY A 87 60.67 62.67 -66.98
CA GLY A 87 60.00 62.64 -65.67
C GLY A 87 58.64 61.95 -65.74
N ASP A 88 57.84 62.30 -66.74
CA ASP A 88 56.50 61.71 -66.93
C ASP A 88 56.58 60.20 -67.24
N LEU A 89 57.55 59.77 -68.06
CA LEU A 89 57.83 58.35 -68.30
C LEU A 89 58.20 57.60 -67.03
N LYS A 90 59.01 58.20 -66.15
CA LYS A 90 59.37 57.59 -64.85
C LYS A 90 58.17 57.50 -63.91
N HIS A 91 57.31 58.51 -63.88
CA HIS A 91 56.09 58.48 -63.08
C HIS A 91 55.11 57.41 -63.58
N MET A 92 54.89 57.32 -64.90
CA MET A 92 54.07 56.24 -65.48
C MET A 92 54.66 54.86 -65.22
N ASP A 93 55.98 54.67 -65.36
CA ASP A 93 56.60 53.38 -65.07
C ASP A 93 56.48 53.00 -63.58
N HIS A 94 56.59 53.97 -62.69
CA HIS A 94 56.32 53.77 -61.26
C HIS A 94 54.87 53.34 -61.01
N GLU A 95 53.90 54.02 -61.63
CA GLU A 95 52.47 53.70 -61.51
C GLU A 95 52.15 52.30 -62.06
N VAL A 96 52.70 51.95 -63.23
CA VAL A 96 52.58 50.59 -63.81
C VAL A 96 53.15 49.54 -62.86
N ASN A 97 54.29 49.81 -62.22
CA ASN A 97 54.88 48.89 -61.26
C ASN A 97 54.05 48.76 -59.97
N LEU A 98 53.41 49.83 -59.50
CA LEU A 98 52.45 49.78 -58.39
C LEU A 98 51.22 48.95 -58.75
N LEU A 99 50.65 49.17 -59.94
CA LEU A 99 49.49 48.40 -60.43
C LEU A 99 49.83 46.92 -60.60
N LYS A 100 51.01 46.57 -61.10
CA LYS A 100 51.49 45.18 -61.16
C LYS A 100 51.53 44.52 -59.78
N ARG A 101 52.11 45.20 -58.78
CA ARG A 101 52.13 44.69 -57.39
C ARG A 101 50.72 44.52 -56.82
N GLN A 102 49.80 45.43 -57.12
CA GLN A 102 48.40 45.31 -56.70
C GLN A 102 47.72 44.11 -57.37
N ILE A 103 47.94 43.89 -58.67
CA ILE A 103 47.43 42.73 -59.41
C ILE A 103 47.98 41.44 -58.81
N ASP A 104 49.28 41.35 -58.52
CA ASP A 104 49.88 40.16 -57.94
C ASP A 104 49.34 39.87 -56.53
N LYS A 105 49.13 40.92 -55.72
CA LYS A 105 48.48 40.81 -54.41
C LYS A 105 47.05 40.28 -54.54
N LEU A 106 46.26 40.81 -55.48
CA LEU A 106 44.90 40.37 -55.73
C LEU A 106 44.85 38.92 -56.26
N LYS A 107 45.76 38.53 -57.14
CA LYS A 107 45.89 37.15 -57.61
C LYS A 107 46.19 36.19 -56.46
N HIS A 108 47.15 36.52 -55.60
CA HIS A 108 47.46 35.70 -54.42
C HIS A 108 46.27 35.61 -53.46
N LEU A 109 45.56 36.71 -53.19
CA LEU A 109 44.36 36.69 -52.35
C LEU A 109 43.24 35.85 -52.95
N LYS A 110 43.03 35.93 -54.27
CA LYS A 110 42.06 35.10 -55.00
C LYS A 110 42.42 33.62 -54.87
N GLU A 111 43.68 33.26 -55.08
CA GLU A 111 44.14 31.87 -54.97
C GLU A 111 43.95 31.33 -53.54
N LYS A 112 44.28 32.13 -52.53
CA LYS A 112 44.04 31.78 -51.12
C LYS A 112 42.56 31.57 -50.83
N SER A 113 41.68 32.41 -51.40
CA SER A 113 40.22 32.27 -51.26
C SER A 113 39.70 31.00 -51.92
N ILE A 114 40.17 30.68 -53.13
CA ILE A 114 39.80 29.46 -53.86
C ILE A 114 40.23 28.21 -53.08
N ASN A 115 41.46 28.19 -52.56
CA ASN A 115 41.94 27.05 -51.78
C ASN A 115 41.13 26.89 -50.49
N ARG A 116 40.79 27.99 -49.82
CA ARG A 116 39.90 27.94 -48.66
C ARG A 116 38.51 27.42 -49.00
N GLN A 117 37.96 27.82 -50.14
CA GLN A 117 36.67 27.33 -50.61
C GLN A 117 36.71 25.81 -50.86
N ARG A 118 37.75 25.31 -51.52
CA ARG A 118 37.93 23.86 -51.75
C ARG A 118 38.01 23.07 -50.44
N GLU A 119 38.75 23.57 -49.45
CA GLU A 119 38.81 22.95 -48.12
C GLU A 119 37.42 22.87 -47.48
N LEU A 120 36.65 23.97 -47.55
CA LEU A 120 35.30 24.02 -46.99
C LEU A 120 34.33 23.09 -47.74
N GLU A 121 34.47 22.96 -49.06
CA GLU A 121 33.67 22.01 -49.85
C GLU A 121 33.94 20.55 -49.48
N VAL A 122 35.21 20.18 -49.23
CA VAL A 122 35.57 18.84 -48.74
C VAL A 122 35.00 18.60 -47.34
N ILE A 123 35.11 19.57 -46.45
CA ILE A 123 34.54 19.49 -45.09
C ILE A 123 33.02 19.31 -45.15
N LEU A 124 32.34 20.10 -45.98
CA LEU A 124 30.90 20.02 -46.18
C LEU A 124 30.48 18.66 -46.78
N ALA A 125 31.23 18.14 -47.74
CA ALA A 125 30.98 16.81 -48.30
C ALA A 125 31.14 15.71 -47.25
N ASN A 126 32.11 15.83 -46.34
CA ASN A 126 32.28 14.90 -45.23
C ASN A 126 31.12 14.98 -44.23
N PHE A 127 30.63 16.18 -43.91
CA PHE A 127 29.44 16.34 -43.06
C PHE A 127 28.19 15.73 -43.69
N LYS A 128 27.93 15.97 -44.98
CA LYS A 128 26.80 15.36 -45.70
C LYS A 128 26.88 13.84 -45.74
N LYS A 129 28.08 13.27 -45.88
CA LYS A 129 28.27 11.82 -45.81
C LYS A 129 28.02 11.26 -44.40
N ALA A 130 28.44 11.99 -43.37
CA ALA A 130 28.20 11.61 -41.98
C ALA A 130 26.71 11.67 -41.61
N GLU A 131 25.94 12.60 -42.18
CA GLU A 131 24.49 12.70 -41.97
C GLU A 131 23.70 11.50 -42.53
N VAL A 132 24.17 10.92 -43.64
CA VAL A 132 23.51 9.77 -44.29
C VAL A 132 24.00 8.42 -43.75
N SER A 133 25.19 8.39 -43.14
CA SER A 133 25.74 7.16 -42.57
C SER A 133 25.11 6.89 -41.20
N GLU A 134 24.35 5.79 -41.06
CA GLU A 134 23.89 5.31 -39.76
C GLU A 134 25.09 5.16 -38.81
N HIS A 135 25.04 5.81 -37.65
CA HIS A 135 26.10 5.73 -36.65
C HIS A 135 26.12 4.30 -36.08
N PRO A 136 27.30 3.65 -35.92
CA PRO A 136 27.36 2.28 -35.38
C PRO A 136 26.73 2.16 -33.99
N GLU A 137 26.70 3.26 -33.21
CA GLU A 137 26.00 3.30 -31.93
C GLU A 137 24.48 3.26 -32.07
N GLU A 138 23.90 3.83 -33.12
CA GLU A 138 22.45 3.79 -33.35
C GLU A 138 22.00 2.35 -33.62
N LYS A 139 22.76 1.60 -34.42
CA LYS A 139 22.55 0.17 -34.62
C LYS A 139 22.67 -0.61 -33.31
N ARG A 140 23.69 -0.31 -32.49
CA ARG A 140 23.87 -0.93 -31.17
C ARG A 140 22.69 -0.62 -30.23
N ILE A 141 22.18 0.61 -30.22
CA ILE A 141 21.00 1.00 -29.44
C ILE A 141 19.76 0.23 -29.91
N ARG A 142 19.57 0.11 -31.22
CA ARG A 142 18.48 -0.67 -31.83
C ARG A 142 18.55 -2.15 -31.42
N ASP A 143 19.74 -2.75 -31.45
CA ASP A 143 19.96 -4.13 -31.03
C ASP A 143 19.72 -4.34 -29.53
N MET A 144 20.21 -3.42 -28.68
CA MET A 144 19.96 -3.46 -27.24
C MET A 144 18.48 -3.29 -26.92
N LYS A 145 17.76 -2.42 -27.64
CA LYS A 145 16.30 -2.26 -27.49
C LYS A 145 15.57 -3.56 -27.85
N ASN A 146 15.93 -4.18 -28.98
CA ASN A 146 15.35 -5.46 -29.39
C ASN A 146 15.64 -6.58 -28.38
N GLN A 147 16.82 -6.59 -27.74
CA GLN A 147 17.15 -7.54 -26.68
C GLN A 147 16.32 -7.29 -25.42
N LEU A 148 16.13 -6.03 -25.03
CA LEU A 148 15.29 -5.65 -23.91
C LEU A 148 13.83 -6.04 -24.14
N ASP A 149 13.29 -5.79 -25.33
CA ASP A 149 11.92 -6.17 -25.68
C ASP A 149 11.74 -7.69 -25.62
N LYS A 150 12.70 -8.46 -26.14
CA LYS A 150 12.71 -9.93 -26.01
C LYS A 150 12.76 -10.39 -24.55
N ALA A 151 13.55 -9.73 -23.71
CA ALA A 151 13.63 -10.04 -22.28
C ALA A 151 12.32 -9.72 -21.57
N ASN A 152 11.68 -8.61 -21.91
CA ASN A 152 10.37 -8.21 -21.36
C ASN A 152 9.27 -9.20 -21.76
N ILE A 153 9.24 -9.64 -23.02
CA ILE A 153 8.30 -10.68 -23.49
C ILE A 153 8.50 -11.96 -22.67
N LYS A 154 9.73 -12.47 -22.56
CA LYS A 154 10.04 -13.67 -21.76
C LYS A 154 9.65 -13.51 -20.28
N ASN A 155 9.87 -12.33 -19.70
CA ASN A 155 9.46 -12.06 -18.32
C ASN A 155 7.93 -12.07 -18.15
N SER A 156 7.21 -11.50 -19.12
CA SER A 156 5.74 -11.51 -19.11
C SER A 156 5.18 -12.94 -19.24
N GLU A 157 5.79 -13.78 -20.09
CA GLU A 157 5.44 -15.19 -20.25
C GLU A 157 5.73 -15.99 -18.98
N ALA A 158 6.91 -15.79 -18.37
CA ALA A 158 7.26 -16.43 -17.10
C ALA A 158 6.29 -16.03 -15.99
N THR A 159 5.90 -14.76 -15.92
CA THR A 159 4.91 -14.27 -14.95
C THR A 159 3.54 -14.91 -15.17
N HIS A 160 3.11 -15.02 -16.43
CA HIS A 160 1.86 -15.70 -16.78
C HIS A 160 1.90 -17.19 -16.39
N LEU A 161 3.01 -17.87 -16.66
CA LEU A 161 3.21 -19.27 -16.30
C LEU A 161 3.20 -19.49 -14.79
N VAL A 162 3.82 -18.60 -14.01
CA VAL A 162 3.76 -18.62 -12.54
C VAL A 162 2.32 -18.51 -12.04
N LYS A 163 1.51 -17.61 -12.62
CA LYS A 163 0.08 -17.49 -12.26
C LYS A 163 -0.70 -18.77 -12.54
N ILE A 164 -0.45 -19.42 -13.68
CA ILE A 164 -1.08 -20.71 -14.00
C ILE A 164 -0.67 -21.77 -12.98
N TYR A 165 0.62 -21.89 -12.65
CA TYR A 165 1.07 -22.85 -11.66
C TYR A 165 0.49 -22.59 -10.27
N GLN A 166 0.39 -21.33 -9.85
CA GLN A 166 -0.30 -20.96 -8.60
C GLN A 166 -1.76 -21.39 -8.61
N GLN A 167 -2.46 -21.25 -9.74
CA GLN A 167 -3.83 -21.70 -9.88
C GLN A 167 -3.95 -23.23 -9.84
N ILE A 168 -3.02 -23.96 -10.47
CA ILE A 168 -2.96 -25.43 -10.41
C ILE A 168 -2.75 -25.88 -8.96
N ILE A 169 -1.79 -25.28 -8.24
CA ILE A 169 -1.52 -25.58 -6.83
C ILE A 169 -2.78 -25.33 -5.99
N TYR A 170 -3.45 -24.19 -6.16
CA TYR A 170 -4.69 -23.87 -5.47
C TYR A 170 -5.77 -24.95 -5.68
N TYR A 171 -5.96 -25.43 -6.92
CA TYR A 171 -6.93 -26.50 -7.18
C TYR A 171 -6.51 -27.84 -6.56
N LEU A 172 -5.22 -28.18 -6.57
CA LEU A 172 -4.71 -29.40 -5.94
C LEU A 172 -4.88 -29.35 -4.42
N ASP A 173 -4.58 -28.23 -3.78
CA ASP A 173 -4.79 -28.05 -2.35
C ASP A 173 -6.27 -28.13 -1.97
N ARG A 174 -7.15 -27.52 -2.79
CA ARG A 174 -8.60 -27.64 -2.59
C ARG A 174 -9.09 -29.08 -2.74
N GLN A 175 -8.54 -29.84 -3.70
CA GLN A 175 -8.85 -31.26 -3.83
C GLN A 175 -8.34 -32.04 -2.61
N LYS A 176 -7.11 -31.80 -2.17
CA LYS A 176 -6.53 -32.43 -0.97
C LYS A 176 -7.37 -32.16 0.28
N MET A 177 -7.82 -30.92 0.46
CA MET A 177 -8.73 -30.53 1.56
C MET A 177 -10.06 -31.29 1.51
N ARG A 178 -10.57 -31.63 0.32
CA ARG A 178 -11.81 -32.42 0.16
C ARG A 178 -11.59 -33.92 0.38
N TRP A 179 -10.50 -34.47 -0.15
CA TRP A 179 -10.25 -35.91 -0.12
C TRP A 179 -9.74 -36.40 1.24
N ASN A 180 -8.96 -35.60 1.96
CA ASN A 180 -8.40 -36.00 3.25
C ASN A 180 -9.49 -36.36 4.29
N PRO A 181 -10.53 -35.53 4.53
CA PRO A 181 -11.60 -35.89 5.45
C PRO A 181 -12.33 -37.18 5.05
N ILE A 182 -12.59 -37.37 3.76
CA ILE A 182 -13.25 -38.59 3.25
C ILE A 182 -12.36 -39.80 3.52
N LEU A 183 -11.05 -39.68 3.32
CA LEU A 183 -10.11 -40.77 3.56
C LEU A 183 -10.03 -41.14 5.04
N VAL A 184 -10.01 -40.14 5.93
CA VAL A 184 -10.07 -40.35 7.38
C VAL A 184 -11.37 -41.03 7.79
N GLU A 185 -12.52 -40.54 7.29
CA GLU A 185 -13.84 -41.15 7.56
C GLU A 185 -13.88 -42.62 7.12
N LYS A 186 -13.36 -42.93 5.92
CA LYS A 186 -13.28 -44.32 5.44
C LYS A 186 -12.35 -45.16 6.29
N GLN A 187 -11.23 -44.61 6.75
CA GLN A 187 -10.31 -45.31 7.64
C GLN A 187 -10.97 -45.62 8.99
N ASP A 188 -11.72 -44.67 9.55
CA ASP A 188 -12.45 -44.87 10.82
C ASP A 188 -13.53 -45.95 10.68
N ILE A 189 -14.25 -45.98 9.56
CA ILE A 189 -15.24 -47.04 9.27
C ILE A 189 -14.55 -48.40 9.18
N ILE A 190 -13.39 -48.50 8.51
CA ILE A 190 -12.62 -49.75 8.43
C ILE A 190 -12.17 -50.19 9.82
N ASN A 191 -11.65 -49.26 10.62
CA ASN A 191 -11.21 -49.55 11.99
C ASN A 191 -12.38 -50.05 12.86
N LYS A 192 -13.56 -49.44 12.75
CA LYS A 192 -14.77 -49.89 13.44
C LYS A 192 -15.16 -51.31 13.01
N LYS A 193 -15.24 -51.58 11.71
CA LYS A 193 -15.56 -52.91 11.19
C LYS A 193 -14.55 -53.98 11.64
N ASN A 194 -13.27 -53.65 11.72
CA ASN A 194 -12.25 -54.58 12.22
C ASN A 194 -12.44 -54.90 13.71
N ARG A 195 -12.89 -53.93 14.52
CA ARG A 195 -13.27 -54.19 15.92
C ARG A 195 -14.49 -55.10 15.99
N ASP A 196 -15.54 -54.80 15.24
CA ASP A 196 -16.76 -55.61 15.18
C ASP A 196 -16.44 -57.07 14.78
N ILE A 197 -15.58 -57.27 13.78
CA ILE A 197 -15.10 -58.61 13.36
C ILE A 197 -14.34 -59.31 14.49
N SER A 198 -13.51 -58.58 15.24
CA SER A 198 -12.75 -59.13 16.38
C SER A 198 -13.68 -59.56 17.52
N GLU A 199 -14.70 -58.76 17.82
CA GLU A 199 -15.74 -59.08 18.81
C GLU A 199 -16.57 -60.29 18.38
N LEU A 200 -17.01 -60.34 17.13
CA LEU A 200 -17.74 -61.49 16.59
C LEU A 200 -16.90 -62.78 16.65
N ASN A 201 -15.60 -62.69 16.35
CA ASN A 201 -14.69 -63.83 16.48
C ASN A 201 -14.54 -64.27 17.94
N PHE A 202 -14.52 -63.34 18.89
CA PHE A 202 -14.49 -63.66 20.31
C PHE A 202 -15.78 -64.37 20.74
N ILE A 203 -16.95 -63.83 20.39
CA ILE A 203 -18.26 -64.43 20.68
C ILE A 203 -18.37 -65.82 20.04
N ALA A 204 -17.88 -66.01 18.81
CA ALA A 204 -17.89 -67.30 18.15
C ALA A 204 -17.02 -68.35 18.87
N ARG A 205 -15.83 -67.94 19.36
CA ARG A 205 -14.97 -68.81 20.17
C ARG A 205 -15.61 -69.16 21.50
N ASP A 206 -16.18 -68.18 22.18
CA ASP A 206 -16.87 -68.37 23.46
C ASP A 206 -18.10 -69.27 23.31
N SER A 207 -18.92 -69.05 22.27
CA SER A 207 -20.06 -69.92 21.95
C SER A 207 -19.63 -71.36 21.64
N LYS A 208 -18.53 -71.55 20.92
CA LYS A 208 -17.98 -72.88 20.65
C LYS A 208 -17.48 -73.55 21.92
N TYR A 209 -16.82 -72.80 22.79
CA TYR A 209 -16.36 -73.30 24.10
C TYR A 209 -17.54 -73.69 24.99
N SER A 210 -18.54 -72.81 25.14
CA SER A 210 -19.77 -73.05 25.90
C SER A 210 -20.53 -74.28 25.39
N LYS A 211 -20.65 -74.45 24.06
CA LYS A 211 -21.21 -75.68 23.46
C LYS A 211 -20.42 -76.92 23.85
N THR A 212 -19.09 -76.86 23.78
CA THR A 212 -18.23 -78.00 24.14
C THR A 212 -18.38 -78.37 25.61
N LEU A 213 -18.45 -77.37 26.49
CA LEU A 213 -18.67 -77.55 27.93
C LEU A 213 -20.05 -78.19 28.20
N ALA A 214 -21.11 -77.67 27.58
CA ALA A 214 -22.46 -78.22 27.72
C ALA A 214 -22.56 -79.67 27.23
N VAL A 215 -21.91 -80.00 26.11
CA VAL A 215 -21.84 -81.39 25.61
C VAL A 215 -21.07 -82.29 26.59
N SER A 216 -19.97 -81.82 27.16
CA SER A 216 -19.20 -82.58 28.16
C SER A 216 -20.02 -82.83 29.43
N GLU A 217 -20.70 -81.81 29.96
CA GLU A 217 -21.57 -81.95 31.13
C GLU A 217 -22.78 -82.85 30.85
N TYR A 218 -23.35 -82.78 29.65
CA TYR A 218 -24.41 -83.70 29.22
C TYR A 218 -23.94 -85.16 29.28
N TYR A 219 -22.80 -85.50 28.67
CA TYR A 219 -22.30 -86.87 28.72
C TYR A 219 -21.94 -87.33 30.13
N ARG A 220 -21.36 -86.45 30.96
CA ARG A 220 -21.07 -86.74 32.37
C ARG A 220 -22.34 -87.04 33.16
N THR A 221 -23.38 -86.24 33.00
CA THR A 221 -24.66 -86.41 33.71
C THR A 221 -25.43 -87.63 33.20
N GLU A 222 -25.38 -87.91 31.90
CA GLU A 222 -25.92 -89.13 31.31
C GLU A 222 -25.25 -90.38 31.91
N GLU A 223 -23.92 -90.40 32.00
CA GLU A 223 -23.18 -91.50 32.61
C GLU A 223 -23.56 -91.69 34.08
N GLN A 224 -23.65 -90.60 34.85
CA GLN A 224 -24.11 -90.64 36.24
C GLN A 224 -25.53 -91.22 36.37
N CYS A 225 -26.45 -90.81 35.48
CA CYS A 225 -27.82 -91.35 35.44
C CYS A 225 -27.82 -92.86 35.13
N ILE A 226 -27.02 -93.30 34.15
CA ILE A 226 -26.89 -94.71 33.79
C ILE A 226 -26.33 -95.51 34.97
N GLN A 227 -25.27 -95.02 35.62
CA GLN A 227 -24.68 -95.67 36.80
C GLN A 227 -25.67 -95.74 37.98
N ALA A 228 -26.40 -94.65 38.25
CA ALA A 228 -27.42 -94.61 39.30
C ALA A 228 -28.57 -95.60 39.00
N ARG A 229 -29.00 -95.69 37.74
CA ARG A 229 -30.00 -96.67 37.29
C ARG A 229 -29.50 -98.10 37.47
N LYS A 230 -28.26 -98.41 37.04
CA LYS A 230 -27.64 -99.73 37.27
C LYS A 230 -27.57 -100.09 38.75
N LYS A 231 -27.15 -99.16 39.62
CA LYS A 231 -27.12 -99.36 41.08
C LYS A 231 -28.51 -99.63 41.64
N ARG A 232 -29.51 -98.85 41.24
CA ARG A 232 -30.90 -99.02 41.66
C ARG A 232 -31.45 -100.37 41.20
N ASP A 233 -31.23 -100.74 39.95
CA ASP A 233 -31.73 -102.00 39.38
C ASP A 233 -31.05 -103.19 40.09
N ALA A 234 -29.74 -103.12 40.38
CA ALA A 234 -29.04 -104.11 41.21
C ALA A 234 -29.60 -104.22 42.65
N ILE A 235 -29.92 -103.09 43.30
CA ILE A 235 -30.57 -103.08 44.62
C ILE A 235 -31.96 -103.70 44.54
N LEU A 236 -32.76 -103.36 43.52
CA LEU A 236 -34.09 -103.93 43.31
C LEU A 236 -34.02 -105.42 43.07
N ASP A 237 -33.07 -105.91 42.30
CA ASP A 237 -32.91 -107.34 42.05
C ASP A 237 -32.42 -108.07 43.30
N ALA A 238 -31.48 -107.50 44.07
CA ALA A 238 -31.11 -108.04 45.39
C ALA A 238 -32.31 -108.07 46.36
N LYS A 239 -33.16 -107.04 46.34
CA LYS A 239 -34.39 -106.98 47.15
C LYS A 239 -35.45 -107.96 46.68
N LYS A 240 -35.62 -108.17 45.38
CA LYS A 240 -36.49 -109.22 44.83
C LYS A 240 -36.01 -110.59 45.26
N GLU A 241 -34.70 -110.84 45.21
CA GLU A 241 -34.13 -112.12 45.62
C GLU A 241 -34.28 -112.32 47.13
N GLN A 242 -34.04 -111.28 47.94
CA GLN A 242 -34.33 -111.30 49.37
C GLN A 242 -35.83 -111.53 49.65
N ALA A 243 -36.73 -110.91 48.88
CA ALA A 243 -38.17 -111.09 49.01
C ALA A 243 -38.60 -112.50 48.60
N LYS A 244 -38.03 -113.09 47.55
CA LYS A 244 -38.25 -114.51 47.19
C LYS A 244 -37.75 -115.44 48.28
N ALA A 245 -36.56 -115.21 48.82
CA ALA A 245 -36.01 -115.98 49.93
C ALA A 245 -36.87 -115.85 51.20
N ASN A 246 -37.35 -114.63 51.51
CA ASN A 246 -38.26 -114.38 52.62
C ASN A 246 -39.66 -114.93 52.38
N ASN A 247 -40.17 -114.94 51.14
CA ASN A 247 -41.46 -115.55 50.80
C ASN A 247 -41.35 -117.07 50.86
N ASN A 248 -40.22 -117.66 50.45
CA ASN A 248 -39.93 -119.08 50.68
C ASN A 248 -39.83 -119.41 52.17
N ARG A 249 -39.25 -118.51 53.00
CA ARG A 249 -39.25 -118.65 54.47
C ARG A 249 -40.63 -118.44 55.08
N GLN A 250 -41.41 -117.47 54.62
CA GLN A 250 -42.78 -117.22 55.05
C GLN A 250 -43.74 -118.31 54.56
N MET A 251 -43.50 -118.98 53.44
CA MET A 251 -44.23 -120.21 53.10
C MET A 251 -43.94 -121.34 54.10
N MET A 252 -42.81 -121.27 54.83
CA MET A 252 -42.55 -122.13 56.00
C MET A 252 -43.04 -121.53 57.33
N GLU A 253 -43.23 -120.21 57.42
CA GLU A 253 -43.66 -119.49 58.64
C GLU A 253 -45.18 -119.17 58.67
N ILE A 254 -45.89 -119.25 57.54
CA ILE A 254 -47.35 -119.08 57.37
C ILE A 254 -48.11 -120.36 57.77
N GLU A 255 -47.42 -121.39 58.28
CA GLU A 255 -48.03 -122.37 59.19
C GLU A 255 -48.14 -121.85 60.64
N THR A 256 -47.50 -120.73 60.99
CA THR A 256 -47.44 -120.22 62.36
C THR A 256 -47.67 -118.71 62.43
N GLU A 257 -48.95 -118.39 62.61
CA GLU A 257 -49.44 -117.30 63.47
C GLU A 257 -49.72 -115.90 62.90
N GLN A 258 -50.77 -115.37 63.52
CA GLN A 258 -51.62 -114.24 63.16
C GLN A 258 -51.18 -112.95 63.87
N LYS A 259 -51.47 -111.83 63.20
CA LYS A 259 -52.00 -110.54 63.72
C LYS A 259 -51.26 -109.86 64.90
N VAL A 260 -51.10 -108.54 64.81
CA VAL A 260 -51.76 -107.54 65.69
C VAL A 260 -51.35 -106.11 65.32
N SER A 261 -52.36 -105.24 65.36
CA SER A 261 -52.40 -103.80 65.08
C SER A 261 -52.07 -102.95 66.32
N ARG A 262 -51.53 -101.73 66.15
CA ARG A 262 -51.56 -100.66 67.18
C ARG A 262 -51.58 -99.22 66.58
N PRO A 263 -52.08 -98.22 67.35
CA PRO A 263 -52.81 -97.04 66.84
C PRO A 263 -52.21 -95.65 67.21
N GLN A 264 -52.75 -94.58 66.56
CA GLN A 264 -53.04 -93.17 66.99
C GLN A 264 -52.09 -92.39 67.95
N PRO A 265 -51.84 -91.05 67.80
CA PRO A 265 -52.78 -90.05 68.38
C PRO A 265 -52.80 -88.57 67.85
N SER A 266 -54.01 -88.00 67.97
CA SER A 266 -54.52 -86.65 68.36
C SER A 266 -53.75 -85.31 68.25
N LEU A 267 -54.50 -84.32 67.72
CA LEU A 267 -54.40 -82.87 67.90
C LEU A 267 -54.69 -82.39 69.33
N ASN A 268 -53.95 -81.39 69.85
CA ASN A 268 -54.49 -80.07 70.30
C ASN A 268 -53.43 -79.17 70.97
N SER A 269 -53.36 -77.89 70.57
CA SER A 269 -53.34 -76.71 71.47
C SER A 269 -53.01 -75.43 70.68
N GLN A 270 -53.99 -74.54 70.59
CA GLN A 270 -53.86 -73.19 70.02
C GLN A 270 -53.74 -72.16 71.16
N PRO A 271 -52.69 -71.31 71.21
CA PRO A 271 -52.66 -70.13 72.05
C PRO A 271 -53.01 -68.84 71.27
N SER A 272 -53.99 -68.12 71.81
CA SER A 272 -54.34 -66.68 71.65
C SER A 272 -53.54 -65.84 70.64
N VAL A 273 -54.24 -65.40 69.58
CA VAL A 273 -53.74 -64.64 68.41
C VAL A 273 -53.37 -63.18 68.71
N LEU A 274 -53.82 -62.58 69.81
CA LEU A 274 -53.65 -61.13 70.04
C LEU A 274 -52.32 -60.74 70.71
N ARG A 275 -51.74 -61.58 71.57
CA ARG A 275 -50.46 -61.27 72.26
C ARG A 275 -49.24 -61.45 71.34
N ASN A 276 -49.40 -62.17 70.24
CA ASN A 276 -48.35 -62.43 69.24
C ASN A 276 -48.09 -61.24 68.29
N LYS A 277 -49.07 -60.39 67.98
CA LYS A 277 -48.89 -59.34 66.97
C LYS A 277 -47.98 -58.19 67.42
N LEU A 278 -48.08 -57.73 68.68
CA LEU A 278 -47.27 -56.61 69.17
C LEU A 278 -45.80 -57.01 69.42
N ASN A 279 -45.56 -58.22 69.94
CA ASN A 279 -44.21 -58.78 70.08
C ASN A 279 -43.59 -59.15 68.73
N LYS A 280 -44.40 -59.52 67.72
CA LYS A 280 -43.92 -59.78 66.36
C LYS A 280 -43.35 -58.52 65.70
N ALA A 281 -44.04 -57.38 65.77
CA ALA A 281 -43.55 -56.14 65.17
C ALA A 281 -42.25 -55.62 65.81
N ALA A 282 -42.10 -55.74 67.13
CA ALA A 282 -40.86 -55.37 67.83
C ALA A 282 -39.70 -56.33 67.52
N ARG A 283 -40.00 -57.62 67.34
CA ARG A 283 -39.03 -58.64 66.93
C ARG A 283 -38.60 -58.44 65.48
N GLU A 284 -39.54 -58.14 64.59
CA GLU A 284 -39.31 -57.88 63.17
C GLU A 284 -38.44 -56.63 62.97
N LYS A 285 -38.68 -55.53 63.70
CA LYS A 285 -37.79 -54.34 63.66
C LYS A 285 -36.38 -54.60 64.23
N ARG A 286 -36.24 -55.56 65.15
CA ARG A 286 -34.92 -55.96 65.67
C ARG A 286 -34.21 -56.88 64.68
N GLU A 287 -34.95 -57.78 64.03
CA GLU A 287 -34.46 -58.70 63.01
C GLU A 287 -34.06 -57.96 61.72
N GLU A 288 -34.83 -56.94 61.30
CA GLU A 288 -34.50 -56.03 60.20
C GLU A 288 -33.16 -55.33 60.43
N ARG A 289 -32.94 -54.79 61.64
CA ARG A 289 -31.65 -54.19 62.02
C ARG A 289 -30.52 -55.20 62.03
N TYR A 290 -30.79 -56.43 62.45
CA TYR A 290 -29.80 -57.51 62.41
C TYR A 290 -29.45 -57.91 60.98
N ARG A 291 -30.43 -57.96 60.08
CA ARG A 291 -30.20 -58.19 58.64
C ARG A 291 -29.38 -57.08 58.03
N GLN A 292 -29.71 -55.81 58.28
CA GLN A 292 -28.93 -54.67 57.78
C GLN A 292 -27.47 -54.71 58.24
N VAL A 293 -27.23 -54.98 59.53
CA VAL A 293 -25.88 -55.12 60.07
C VAL A 293 -25.17 -56.34 59.47
N SER A 294 -25.88 -57.47 59.32
CA SER A 294 -25.33 -58.68 58.68
C SER A 294 -24.95 -58.45 57.23
N THR A 295 -25.75 -57.70 56.46
CA THR A 295 -25.43 -57.32 55.07
C THR A 295 -24.17 -56.48 55.01
N VAL A 296 -23.97 -55.53 55.93
CA VAL A 296 -22.73 -54.75 56.01
C VAL A 296 -21.52 -55.64 56.34
N TYR A 297 -21.67 -56.61 57.24
CA TYR A 297 -20.59 -57.57 57.52
C TYR A 297 -20.30 -58.52 56.36
N GLU A 298 -21.31 -58.95 55.60
CA GLU A 298 -21.12 -59.72 54.37
C GLU A 298 -20.44 -58.90 53.28
N GLU A 299 -20.82 -57.63 53.09
CA GLU A 299 -20.16 -56.72 52.15
C GLU A 299 -18.69 -56.45 52.52
N ILE A 300 -18.38 -56.32 53.81
CA ILE A 300 -17.00 -56.22 54.31
C ILE A 300 -16.26 -57.54 54.02
N ARG A 301 -16.89 -58.68 54.30
CA ARG A 301 -16.29 -60.00 54.03
C ARG A 301 -16.01 -60.23 52.55
N ASP A 302 -16.92 -59.84 51.67
CA ASP A 302 -16.79 -60.01 50.22
C ASP A 302 -15.69 -59.10 49.66
N ARG A 303 -15.49 -57.92 50.24
CA ARG A 303 -14.45 -56.97 49.80
C ARG A 303 -13.06 -57.27 50.35
N PHE A 304 -12.95 -57.72 51.60
CA PHE A 304 -11.67 -57.89 52.30
C PHE A 304 -11.30 -59.36 52.56
N GLY A 305 -12.20 -60.32 52.31
CA GLY A 305 -12.01 -61.74 52.57
C GLY A 305 -12.04 -62.14 54.05
N THR A 306 -12.11 -61.16 54.96
CA THR A 306 -12.05 -61.34 56.41
C THR A 306 -12.97 -60.34 57.13
N ASN A 307 -13.46 -60.69 58.31
CA ASN A 307 -14.23 -59.81 59.20
C ASN A 307 -13.40 -59.33 60.39
N GLU A 308 -12.12 -59.68 60.45
CA GLU A 308 -11.22 -59.26 61.53
C GLU A 308 -10.75 -57.82 61.29
N PRO A 309 -11.06 -56.88 62.20
CA PRO A 309 -10.73 -55.47 62.00
C PRO A 309 -9.21 -55.22 61.91
N GLU A 310 -8.38 -55.98 62.63
CA GLU A 310 -6.91 -55.84 62.59
C GLU A 310 -6.31 -56.23 61.23
N GLN A 311 -6.89 -57.23 60.54
CA GLN A 311 -6.42 -57.65 59.21
C GLN A 311 -6.83 -56.62 58.14
N ILE A 312 -8.02 -56.04 58.28
CA ILE A 312 -8.51 -54.97 57.41
C ILE A 312 -7.66 -53.71 57.59
N GLU A 313 -7.32 -53.35 58.82
CA GLU A 313 -6.43 -52.21 59.10
C GLU A 313 -5.03 -52.41 58.48
N LYS A 314 -4.45 -53.61 58.62
CA LYS A 314 -3.19 -53.98 57.96
C LYS A 314 -3.26 -53.86 56.43
N PHE A 315 -4.37 -54.30 55.83
CA PHE A 315 -4.58 -54.15 54.39
C PHE A 315 -4.59 -52.68 53.95
N PHE A 316 -5.21 -51.80 54.73
CA PHE A 316 -5.20 -50.36 54.47
C PHE A 316 -3.81 -49.74 54.66
N THR A 317 -3.06 -50.14 55.69
CA THR A 317 -1.69 -49.64 55.91
C THR A 317 -0.74 -50.10 54.81
N GLU A 318 -0.77 -51.38 54.42
CA GLU A 318 0.04 -51.91 53.31
C GLU A 318 -0.30 -51.24 51.99
N ARG A 319 -1.59 -51.02 51.72
CA ARG A 319 -2.04 -50.32 50.51
C ARG A 319 -1.59 -48.86 50.50
N LYS A 320 -1.60 -48.20 51.66
CA LYS A 320 -1.11 -46.81 51.82
C LYS A 320 0.40 -46.74 51.58
N GLU A 321 1.17 -47.63 52.19
CA GLU A 321 2.63 -47.72 51.98
C GLU A 321 3.00 -48.04 50.53
N ASN A 322 2.25 -48.95 49.87
CA ASN A 322 2.42 -49.23 48.45
C ASN A 322 2.07 -48.01 47.58
N THR A 323 1.07 -47.22 47.96
CA THR A 323 0.72 -45.99 47.23
C THR A 323 1.84 -44.95 47.38
N ASP A 324 2.35 -44.75 48.60
CA ASP A 324 3.43 -43.79 48.88
C ASP A 324 4.74 -44.18 48.17
N THR A 325 5.06 -45.47 48.10
CA THR A 325 6.26 -45.96 47.38
C THR A 325 6.12 -45.80 45.86
N LEU A 326 4.95 -46.10 45.29
CA LEU A 326 4.68 -45.84 43.87
C LEU A 326 4.73 -44.35 43.55
N GLU A 327 4.21 -43.50 44.42
CA GLU A 327 4.25 -42.05 44.21
C GLU A 327 5.68 -41.50 44.23
N LYS A 328 6.54 -42.00 45.14
CA LYS A 328 7.98 -41.70 45.13
C LYS A 328 8.66 -42.16 43.84
N GLN A 329 8.35 -43.35 43.33
CA GLN A 329 8.90 -43.83 42.06
C GLN A 329 8.44 -42.98 40.87
N ILE A 330 7.17 -42.55 40.85
CA ILE A 330 6.65 -41.64 39.83
C ILE A 330 7.38 -40.30 39.87
N GLN A 331 7.62 -39.74 41.06
CA GLN A 331 8.37 -38.50 41.21
C GLN A 331 9.82 -38.63 40.75
N ALA A 332 10.50 -39.74 41.10
CA ALA A 332 11.86 -40.03 40.63
C ALA A 332 11.92 -40.15 39.10
N LEU A 333 11.00 -40.90 38.48
CA LEU A 333 10.92 -41.03 37.03
C LEU A 333 10.63 -39.69 36.33
N LYS A 334 9.79 -38.83 36.91
CA LYS A 334 9.56 -37.47 36.38
C LYS A 334 10.83 -36.63 36.43
N ALA A 335 11.59 -36.71 37.52
CA ALA A 335 12.87 -36.01 37.63
C ALA A 335 13.87 -36.52 36.58
N ASP A 336 13.98 -37.84 36.40
CA ASP A 336 14.84 -38.45 35.39
C ASP A 336 14.42 -38.07 33.97
N CYS A 337 13.13 -38.06 33.67
CA CYS A 337 12.60 -37.59 32.39
C CYS A 337 12.99 -36.13 32.12
N SER A 338 12.89 -35.25 33.13
CA SER A 338 13.31 -33.86 32.99
C SER A 338 14.81 -33.71 32.74
N VAL A 339 15.64 -34.52 33.41
CA VAL A 339 17.09 -34.54 33.19
C VAL A 339 17.42 -35.05 31.78
N LEU A 340 16.76 -36.12 31.33
CA LEU A 340 16.90 -36.67 29.99
C LEU A 340 16.48 -35.67 28.92
N GLU A 341 15.37 -34.95 29.12
CA GLU A 341 14.89 -33.92 28.21
C GLU A 341 15.89 -32.76 28.11
N LYS A 342 16.45 -32.30 29.24
CA LYS A 342 17.53 -31.31 29.25
C LYS A 342 18.77 -31.80 28.50
N LYS A 343 19.18 -33.06 28.71
CA LYS A 343 20.32 -33.67 27.98
C LYS A 343 20.04 -33.80 26.49
N ALA A 344 18.84 -34.19 26.11
CA ALA A 344 18.42 -34.30 24.70
C ALA A 344 18.43 -32.92 24.02
N ASN A 345 17.88 -31.90 24.68
CA ASN A 345 17.91 -30.52 24.18
C ASN A 345 19.34 -29.98 24.09
N HIS A 346 20.19 -30.28 25.07
CA HIS A 346 21.61 -29.90 25.02
C HIS A 346 22.34 -30.58 23.87
N LEU A 347 22.18 -31.88 23.67
CA LEU A 347 22.76 -32.62 22.54
C LEU A 347 22.23 -32.13 21.21
N LYS A 348 20.94 -31.79 21.12
CA LYS A 348 20.33 -31.22 19.91
C LYS A 348 20.93 -29.86 19.59
N SER A 349 21.08 -28.99 20.59
CA SER A 349 21.74 -27.70 20.43
C SER A 349 23.21 -27.85 20.02
N ALA A 350 23.94 -28.80 20.60
CA ALA A 350 25.33 -29.07 20.24
C ALA A 350 25.47 -29.67 18.84
N LEU A 351 24.50 -30.50 18.42
CA LEU A 351 24.43 -31.04 17.06
C LEU A 351 24.09 -29.95 16.05
N GLU A 352 23.16 -29.06 16.37
CA GLU A 352 22.87 -27.87 15.57
C GLU A 352 24.12 -26.99 15.44
N GLU A 353 24.82 -26.69 16.54
CA GLU A 353 26.07 -25.92 16.53
C GLU A 353 27.17 -26.60 15.71
N ALA A 354 27.30 -27.93 15.80
CA ALA A 354 28.23 -28.70 14.98
C ALA A 354 27.84 -28.73 13.49
N GLU A 355 26.53 -28.79 13.17
CA GLU A 355 26.01 -28.67 11.81
C GLU A 355 26.24 -27.25 11.23
N TYR A 356 26.18 -26.22 12.07
CA TYR A 356 26.50 -24.84 11.71
C TYR A 356 28.00 -24.59 11.55
N ALA A 357 28.85 -25.23 12.35
CA ALA A 357 30.32 -25.11 12.30
C ALA A 357 30.98 -26.03 11.27
N SER A 358 30.28 -27.09 10.83
CA SER A 358 30.79 -28.00 9.81
C SER A 358 30.85 -27.31 8.44
N SER A 359 32.07 -27.06 7.97
CA SER A 359 32.40 -26.40 6.70
C SER A 359 31.85 -27.12 5.45
N LYS A 360 31.24 -28.31 5.59
CA LYS A 360 30.61 -29.07 4.49
C LYS A 360 29.17 -28.57 4.23
N GLY A 361 29.03 -27.33 3.78
CA GLY A 361 27.97 -26.84 2.86
C GLY A 361 26.47 -26.98 3.19
N VAL A 362 26.04 -27.71 4.22
CA VAL A 362 24.61 -27.93 4.51
C VAL A 362 24.01 -26.85 5.41
N GLY A 363 24.80 -26.29 6.35
CA GLY A 363 24.35 -25.25 7.28
C GLY A 363 23.98 -23.92 6.61
N GLY A 364 24.68 -23.52 5.55
CA GLY A 364 24.45 -22.24 4.87
C GLY A 364 23.09 -22.14 4.18
N ASN A 365 22.66 -23.19 3.48
CA ASN A 365 21.34 -23.21 2.81
C ASN A 365 20.19 -23.32 3.82
N ARG A 366 20.39 -24.06 4.93
CA ARG A 366 19.41 -24.15 6.02
C ARG A 366 19.29 -22.82 6.76
N LEU A 367 20.40 -22.12 7.01
CA LEU A 367 20.43 -20.78 7.60
C LEU A 367 19.71 -19.76 6.70
N LEU A 368 19.92 -19.82 5.38
CA LEU A 368 19.20 -18.96 4.44
C LEU A 368 17.70 -19.26 4.41
N ALA A 369 17.30 -20.53 4.44
CA ALA A 369 15.90 -20.93 4.48
C ALA A 369 15.22 -20.52 5.81
N GLU A 370 15.87 -20.72 6.95
CA GLU A 370 15.35 -20.26 8.25
C GLU A 370 15.35 -18.73 8.35
N GLY A 371 16.39 -18.06 7.86
CA GLY A 371 16.45 -16.61 7.77
C GLY A 371 15.33 -16.04 6.91
N GLN A 372 15.04 -16.66 5.76
CA GLN A 372 13.90 -16.31 4.92
C GLN A 372 12.56 -16.55 5.63
N LYS A 373 12.42 -17.66 6.37
CA LYS A 373 11.21 -17.98 7.13
C LYS A 373 10.97 -16.99 8.28
N ILE A 374 12.03 -16.59 8.98
CA ILE A 374 11.95 -15.58 10.03
C ILE A 374 11.59 -14.23 9.41
N LEU A 375 12.20 -13.88 8.28
CA LEU A 375 11.91 -12.63 7.56
C LEU A 375 10.46 -12.56 7.11
N THR A 376 9.91 -13.62 6.51
CA THR A 376 8.50 -13.67 6.11
C THR A 376 7.56 -13.58 7.31
N SER A 377 7.84 -14.31 8.39
CA SER A 377 7.07 -14.21 9.63
C SER A 377 7.08 -12.79 10.22
N LYS A 378 8.24 -12.12 10.23
CA LYS A 378 8.33 -10.73 10.70
C LYS A 378 7.62 -9.75 9.77
N GLN A 379 7.64 -9.98 8.46
CA GLN A 379 6.89 -9.18 7.49
C GLN A 379 5.37 -9.35 7.66
N GLU A 380 4.89 -10.56 7.94
CA GLU A 380 3.47 -10.82 8.25
C GLU A 380 3.06 -10.12 9.54
N ASN A 381 3.84 -10.26 10.61
CA ASN A 381 3.59 -9.56 11.87
C ASN A 381 3.55 -8.04 11.68
N LEU A 382 4.45 -7.49 10.86
CA LEU A 382 4.47 -6.06 10.57
C LEU A 382 3.20 -5.61 9.82
N LYS A 383 2.70 -6.40 8.87
CA LYS A 383 1.43 -6.13 8.19
C LYS A 383 0.24 -6.18 9.16
N GLU A 384 0.25 -7.12 10.09
CA GLU A 384 -0.80 -7.23 11.10
C GLU A 384 -0.81 -6.03 12.05
N VAL A 385 0.37 -5.62 12.54
CA VAL A 385 0.53 -4.41 13.35
C VAL A 385 0.11 -3.16 12.58
N GLN A 386 0.49 -3.03 11.30
CA GLN A 386 0.03 -1.92 10.45
C GLN A 386 -1.49 -1.88 10.31
N LYS A 387 -2.14 -3.05 10.17
CA LYS A 387 -3.60 -3.13 10.11
C LYS A 387 -4.24 -2.73 11.44
N GLN A 388 -3.66 -3.14 12.57
CA GLN A 388 -4.12 -2.73 13.90
C GLN A 388 -3.93 -1.22 14.12
N MET A 389 -2.81 -0.66 13.71
CA MET A 389 -2.57 0.79 13.76
C MET A 389 -3.57 1.56 12.90
N ALA A 390 -3.82 1.12 11.66
CA ALA A 390 -4.82 1.75 10.79
C ALA A 390 -6.23 1.68 11.42
N ALA A 391 -6.59 0.55 12.05
CA ALA A 391 -7.85 0.44 12.77
C ALA A 391 -7.92 1.42 13.97
N LEU A 392 -6.85 1.53 14.74
CA LEU A 392 -6.75 2.50 15.84
C LEU A 392 -6.84 3.95 15.36
N GLU A 393 -6.18 4.31 14.25
CA GLU A 393 -6.28 5.63 13.64
C GLU A 393 -7.72 5.95 13.20
N THR A 394 -8.41 4.99 12.57
CA THR A 394 -9.82 5.18 12.20
C THR A 394 -10.72 5.35 13.43
N HIS A 395 -10.45 4.58 14.49
CA HIS A 395 -11.17 4.71 15.75
C HIS A 395 -10.92 6.07 16.40
N GLN A 396 -9.66 6.52 16.47
CA GLN A 396 -9.28 7.83 17.01
C GLN A 396 -9.95 8.97 16.22
N LYS A 397 -9.95 8.92 14.89
CA LYS A 397 -10.68 9.89 14.06
C LYS A 397 -12.18 9.90 14.35
N SER A 398 -12.78 8.72 14.55
CA SER A 398 -14.19 8.61 14.94
C SER A 398 -14.45 9.20 16.33
N VAL A 399 -13.54 9.01 17.29
CA VAL A 399 -13.64 9.58 18.64
C VAL A 399 -13.52 11.10 18.58
N ILE A 400 -12.53 11.65 17.87
CA ILE A 400 -12.35 13.09 17.68
C ILE A 400 -13.59 13.70 17.01
N SER A 401 -14.11 13.07 15.96
CA SER A 401 -15.35 13.50 15.30
C SER A 401 -16.56 13.43 16.25
N GLY A 402 -16.63 12.43 17.12
CA GLY A 402 -17.65 12.33 18.17
C GLY A 402 -17.54 13.45 19.21
N ILE A 403 -16.31 13.82 19.60
CA ILE A 403 -16.05 14.96 20.50
C ILE A 403 -16.44 16.28 19.83
N GLN A 404 -16.15 16.46 18.53
CA GLN A 404 -16.58 17.62 17.76
C GLN A 404 -18.10 17.70 17.65
N HIS A 405 -18.77 16.58 17.38
CA HIS A 405 -20.24 16.54 17.39
C HIS A 405 -20.82 16.85 18.77
N LEU A 406 -20.20 16.35 19.86
CA LEU A 406 -20.57 16.72 21.22
C LEU A 406 -20.38 18.23 21.45
N SER A 407 -19.28 18.81 20.95
CA SER A 407 -19.04 20.25 21.00
C SER A 407 -20.15 21.04 20.30
N GLU A 408 -20.57 20.60 19.12
CA GLU A 408 -21.69 21.20 18.40
C GLU A 408 -22.97 21.16 19.23
N VAL A 409 -23.34 19.99 19.78
CA VAL A 409 -24.55 19.85 20.61
C VAL A 409 -24.46 20.69 21.89
N MET A 410 -23.30 20.71 22.54
CA MET A 410 -23.07 21.45 23.79
C MET A 410 -22.97 22.97 23.59
N ALA A 411 -22.79 23.45 22.35
CA ALA A 411 -22.84 24.88 22.02
C ALA A 411 -24.20 25.52 22.39
N VAL A 412 -25.27 24.73 22.45
CA VAL A 412 -26.60 25.16 22.91
C VAL A 412 -26.59 25.58 24.37
N VAL A 413 -25.71 25.02 25.20
CA VAL A 413 -25.62 25.32 26.63
C VAL A 413 -24.33 26.08 26.96
N GLN A 414 -23.73 26.71 25.95
CA GLN A 414 -22.47 27.45 26.10
C GLN A 414 -22.71 28.95 26.33
N ASN A 415 -22.14 29.46 27.42
CA ASN A 415 -22.16 30.88 27.74
C ASN A 415 -21.18 31.65 26.83
N GLN A 416 -21.52 32.89 26.45
CA GLN A 416 -20.74 33.67 25.47
C GLN A 416 -19.30 34.01 25.94
N ASP A 417 -19.03 33.93 27.26
CA ASP A 417 -17.75 34.31 27.87
C ASP A 417 -16.89 33.11 28.34
N GLU A 418 -17.25 31.87 28.00
CA GLU A 418 -16.51 30.67 28.43
C GLU A 418 -15.37 30.30 27.47
N VAL A 419 -14.16 30.19 28.00
CA VAL A 419 -12.97 29.71 27.26
C VAL A 419 -13.05 28.20 27.07
N ILE A 420 -13.21 27.77 25.81
CA ILE A 420 -13.21 26.35 25.45
C ILE A 420 -11.76 25.86 25.27
N PRO A 421 -11.35 24.74 25.89
CA PRO A 421 -10.08 24.09 25.59
C PRO A 421 -9.99 23.61 24.12
N GLU A 422 -8.83 23.79 23.48
CA GLU A 422 -8.61 23.36 22.09
C GLU A 422 -8.19 21.88 21.96
N ASP A 423 -7.66 21.28 23.03
CA ASP A 423 -7.22 19.88 23.02
C ASP A 423 -8.43 18.91 23.16
N PRO A 424 -8.58 17.88 22.30
CA PRO A 424 -9.74 17.00 22.32
C PRO A 424 -9.97 16.24 23.64
N GLU A 425 -8.91 15.88 24.36
CA GLU A 425 -9.03 15.14 25.63
C GLU A 425 -9.52 16.06 26.75
N GLU A 426 -8.94 17.27 26.84
CA GLU A 426 -9.40 18.30 27.77
C GLU A 426 -10.82 18.80 27.44
N LEU A 427 -11.15 18.91 26.16
CA LEU A 427 -12.48 19.29 25.67
C LEU A 427 -13.56 18.28 26.06
N LEU A 428 -13.28 16.98 25.94
CA LEU A 428 -14.19 15.93 26.37
C LEU A 428 -14.42 15.97 27.89
N ASN A 429 -13.36 16.15 28.68
CA ASN A 429 -13.46 16.27 30.13
C ASN A 429 -14.29 17.49 30.55
N TYR A 430 -14.06 18.64 29.90
CA TYR A 430 -14.84 19.86 30.10
C TYR A 430 -16.34 19.63 29.83
N TYR A 431 -16.70 19.01 28.70
CA TYR A 431 -18.11 18.73 28.40
C TYR A 431 -18.72 17.68 29.34
N LEU A 432 -17.92 16.72 29.82
CA LEU A 432 -18.39 15.71 30.76
C LEU A 432 -18.69 16.32 32.14
N GLU A 433 -17.86 17.24 32.62
CA GLU A 433 -18.15 18.01 33.84
C GLU A 433 -19.36 18.92 33.66
N LYS A 434 -19.45 19.61 32.52
CA LYS A 434 -20.57 20.51 32.23
C LYS A 434 -21.90 19.75 32.12
N SER A 435 -21.90 18.59 31.47
CA SER A 435 -23.07 17.71 31.41
C SER A 435 -23.49 17.20 32.80
N LYS A 436 -22.53 16.90 33.69
CA LYS A 436 -22.83 16.56 35.10
C LYS A 436 -23.45 17.73 35.88
N ARG A 437 -22.98 18.96 35.65
CA ARG A 437 -23.57 20.17 36.26
C ARG A 437 -25.00 20.36 35.79
N ILE A 438 -25.22 20.40 34.48
CA ILE A 438 -26.56 20.52 33.86
C ILE A 438 -27.50 19.42 34.38
N LYS A 439 -27.01 18.19 34.55
CA LYS A 439 -27.81 17.09 35.10
C LYS A 439 -28.20 17.34 36.56
N THR A 440 -27.30 17.89 37.37
CA THR A 440 -27.61 18.30 38.75
C THR A 440 -28.63 19.45 38.76
N ASP A 441 -28.48 20.42 37.86
CA ASP A 441 -29.40 21.56 37.72
C ASP A 441 -30.79 21.12 37.21
N LEU A 442 -30.87 20.07 36.41
CA LEU A 442 -32.13 19.41 36.00
C LEU A 442 -32.88 18.75 37.15
N ASP A 443 -32.18 18.36 38.21
CA ASP A 443 -32.76 17.78 39.42
C ASP A 443 -33.14 18.88 40.45
N ASP A 444 -32.86 20.16 40.16
CA ASP A 444 -33.23 21.34 40.97
C ASP A 444 -34.47 22.04 40.38
N ASP A 445 -35.53 22.17 41.17
CA ASP A 445 -36.82 22.73 40.73
C ASP A 445 -36.75 24.26 40.47
N ASP A 446 -35.71 24.94 40.99
CA ASP A 446 -35.51 26.39 40.87
C ASP A 446 -34.52 26.80 39.76
N ALA A 447 -34.05 25.85 38.92
CA ALA A 447 -33.07 26.13 37.87
C ALA A 447 -33.68 26.87 36.66
N ASP A 448 -33.12 28.04 36.30
CA ASP A 448 -33.54 28.84 35.14
C ASP A 448 -32.78 28.47 33.86
N PHE A 449 -33.34 27.52 33.11
CA PHE A 449 -32.80 27.05 31.83
C PHE A 449 -32.80 28.12 30.72
N THR A 450 -33.55 29.20 30.86
CA THR A 450 -33.64 30.27 29.85
C THR A 450 -32.33 31.04 29.75
N THR A 451 -31.59 31.16 30.86
CA THR A 451 -30.30 31.85 30.92
C THR A 451 -29.12 30.96 30.55
N MET A 452 -29.28 29.64 30.66
CA MET A 452 -28.25 28.66 30.33
C MET A 452 -28.20 28.30 28.84
N VAL A 453 -29.25 28.62 28.08
CA VAL A 453 -29.39 28.26 26.67
C VAL A 453 -28.94 29.41 25.77
N ASN A 454 -27.95 29.12 24.93
CA ASN A 454 -27.56 29.97 23.82
C ASN A 454 -28.59 29.87 22.69
N VAL A 455 -29.51 30.83 22.69
CA VAL A 455 -30.65 30.90 21.74
C VAL A 455 -30.18 30.84 20.28
N GLN A 456 -29.06 31.51 19.94
CA GLN A 456 -28.54 31.53 18.58
C GLN A 456 -28.03 30.15 18.12
N ALA A 457 -27.35 29.42 19.01
CA ALA A 457 -26.89 28.06 18.74
C ALA A 457 -28.06 27.07 18.65
N LEU A 458 -29.07 27.22 19.52
CA LEU A 458 -30.30 26.41 19.49
C LEU A 458 -31.05 26.57 18.16
N VAL A 459 -31.26 27.82 17.71
CA VAL A 459 -31.93 28.11 16.43
C VAL A 459 -31.14 27.56 15.25
N SER A 460 -29.81 27.68 15.28
CA SER A 460 -28.92 27.13 14.25
C SER A 460 -28.99 25.60 14.17
N HIS A 461 -29.16 24.91 15.31
CA HIS A 461 -29.39 23.46 15.34
C HIS A 461 -30.77 23.08 14.81
N ILE A 462 -31.83 23.77 15.24
CA ILE A 462 -33.20 23.49 14.80
C ILE A 462 -33.34 23.69 13.28
N ALA A 463 -32.77 24.77 12.75
CA ALA A 463 -32.77 25.07 11.31
C ALA A 463 -31.99 24.04 10.46
N ARG A 464 -31.04 23.30 11.04
CA ARG A 464 -30.35 22.19 10.36
C ARG A 464 -31.18 20.90 10.36
N THR A 465 -32.06 20.71 11.34
CA THR A 465 -32.86 19.49 11.50
C THR A 465 -34.28 19.57 10.93
N GLU A 466 -34.88 20.76 10.85
CA GLU A 466 -36.23 21.00 10.33
C GLU A 466 -36.19 21.91 9.10
N VAL A 467 -36.85 21.51 8.01
CA VAL A 467 -36.77 22.17 6.69
C VAL A 467 -37.57 23.49 6.63
N ASP A 468 -38.51 23.72 7.56
CA ASP A 468 -39.42 24.88 7.58
C ASP A 468 -39.46 25.59 8.95
N PHE A 469 -38.30 25.83 9.58
CA PHE A 469 -38.24 26.59 10.84
C PHE A 469 -38.07 28.10 10.58
N ASP A 470 -39.04 28.91 11.03
CA ASP A 470 -39.10 30.36 10.78
C ASP A 470 -39.12 31.14 12.11
N MET A 471 -38.09 31.97 12.32
CA MET A 471 -37.80 32.64 13.61
C MET A 471 -38.80 33.77 13.91
N GLU A 472 -39.36 34.43 12.89
CA GLU A 472 -40.31 35.55 13.07
C GLU A 472 -41.66 35.11 13.66
N ARG A 473 -41.97 33.80 13.60
CA ARG A 473 -43.19 33.25 14.22
C ARG A 473 -43.07 33.00 15.72
N ALA A 474 -41.86 32.89 16.27
CA ALA A 474 -41.63 32.60 17.68
C ALA A 474 -41.67 33.86 18.58
N ASP A 475 -41.41 35.04 18.03
CA ASP A 475 -41.36 36.32 18.76
C ASP A 475 -42.71 37.07 18.87
N GLN A 476 -43.81 36.49 18.38
CA GLN A 476 -45.13 37.14 18.49
C GLN A 476 -45.84 36.80 19.82
N PRO A 477 -46.26 37.79 20.63
CA PRO A 477 -46.75 37.57 22.01
C PRO A 477 -48.18 37.00 22.11
N HIS A 478 -48.77 36.52 21.02
CA HIS A 478 -50.15 36.02 21.00
C HIS A 478 -50.32 34.73 20.21
N HIS A 479 -49.75 33.62 20.71
CA HIS A 479 -50.28 32.29 20.38
C HIS A 479 -50.20 31.34 21.58
N LEU A 480 -51.13 31.50 22.53
CA LEU A 480 -51.57 30.41 23.41
C LEU A 480 -52.45 29.44 22.61
N ASN A 481 -51.83 28.66 21.72
CA ASN A 481 -52.48 27.45 21.24
C ASN A 481 -52.43 26.43 22.37
N ARG A 482 -53.58 26.22 23.02
CA ARG A 482 -53.85 25.08 23.90
C ARG A 482 -53.43 23.80 23.18
N ARG A 483 -52.22 23.30 23.45
CA ARG A 483 -51.85 21.93 23.10
C ARG A 483 -52.69 21.01 23.99
N ASN A 484 -53.48 20.16 23.34
CA ASN A 484 -54.25 19.10 23.98
C ASN A 484 -53.29 18.18 24.77
N TYR A 485 -53.35 18.25 26.10
CA TYR A 485 -52.63 17.37 27.04
C TYR A 485 -53.20 15.93 27.08
N ALA A 486 -53.70 15.41 25.96
CA ALA A 486 -54.43 14.14 25.92
C ALA A 486 -53.60 12.94 25.42
N GLU A 487 -52.38 13.13 24.92
CA GLU A 487 -51.62 12.04 24.27
C GLU A 487 -50.37 11.55 25.03
N HIS A 488 -49.97 12.19 26.13
CA HIS A 488 -48.88 11.68 26.97
C HIS A 488 -49.41 10.78 28.09
N LYS A 489 -50.09 9.68 27.72
CA LYS A 489 -50.26 8.55 28.65
C LYS A 489 -48.90 7.92 28.88
N ARG A 490 -48.34 8.15 30.07
CA ARG A 490 -47.18 7.44 30.62
C ARG A 490 -47.34 5.93 30.34
N THR A 491 -46.48 5.38 29.48
CA THR A 491 -46.30 3.93 29.37
C THR A 491 -45.84 3.41 30.73
N GLN A 492 -46.56 2.41 31.24
CA GLN A 492 -46.30 1.79 32.53
C GLN A 492 -44.86 1.26 32.60
N LYS A 493 -44.20 1.47 33.74
CA LYS A 493 -42.92 0.84 34.08
C LYS A 493 -43.06 -0.69 33.96
N GLU A 494 -42.33 -1.29 33.04
CA GLU A 494 -42.16 -2.74 32.99
C GLU A 494 -41.45 -3.22 34.25
N LYS A 495 -42.00 -4.26 34.88
CA LYS A 495 -41.39 -4.95 36.02
C LYS A 495 -40.22 -5.80 35.50
N PRO A 496 -39.08 -5.85 36.21
CA PRO A 496 -37.92 -6.63 35.77
C PRO A 496 -38.23 -8.11 35.98
N GLY A 497 -38.50 -8.84 34.89
CA GLY A 497 -38.79 -10.27 34.96
C GLY A 497 -39.18 -10.97 33.66
N ASP A 498 -39.68 -10.24 32.66
CA ASP A 498 -40.14 -10.88 31.41
C ASP A 498 -39.04 -10.89 30.34
N ILE A 499 -38.25 -11.97 30.35
CA ILE A 499 -37.46 -12.40 29.19
C ILE A 499 -38.45 -12.89 28.14
N GLN A 500 -38.98 -11.97 27.33
CA GLN A 500 -39.74 -12.34 26.14
C GLN A 500 -38.80 -12.70 25.00
N THR A 501 -38.94 -13.94 24.54
CA THR A 501 -38.38 -14.54 23.33
C THR A 501 -38.48 -13.59 22.13
N ARG A 502 -37.34 -13.35 21.46
CA ARG A 502 -37.18 -12.61 20.20
C ARG A 502 -37.90 -13.31 19.03
N VAL A 503 -39.23 -13.34 19.04
CA VAL A 503 -40.02 -13.71 17.86
C VAL A 503 -41.04 -12.59 17.66
N LEU A 504 -40.80 -11.77 16.65
CA LEU A 504 -41.71 -10.70 16.26
C LEU A 504 -43.05 -11.31 15.83
N ASP A 505 -44.14 -10.77 16.37
CA ASP A 505 -45.47 -11.29 16.07
C ASP A 505 -45.85 -11.01 14.60
N ARG A 506 -46.67 -11.86 13.99
CA ARG A 506 -46.96 -11.86 12.54
C ARG A 506 -47.50 -10.52 12.04
N ALA A 507 -48.24 -9.80 12.88
CA ALA A 507 -48.74 -8.47 12.59
C ALA A 507 -47.62 -7.42 12.47
N GLN A 508 -46.60 -7.49 13.34
CA GLN A 508 -45.44 -6.59 13.31
C GLN A 508 -44.54 -6.88 12.11
N VAL A 509 -44.36 -8.16 11.75
CA VAL A 509 -43.63 -8.53 10.52
C VAL A 509 -44.34 -7.99 9.28
N LYS A 510 -45.68 -8.07 9.23
CA LYS A 510 -46.48 -7.56 8.11
C LYS A 510 -46.40 -6.03 8.01
N MET A 511 -46.42 -5.32 9.14
CA MET A 511 -46.26 -3.87 9.17
C MET A 511 -44.86 -3.42 8.74
N ASN A 512 -43.81 -4.11 9.19
CA ASN A 512 -42.45 -3.80 8.79
C ASN A 512 -42.21 -4.07 7.31
N ALA A 513 -42.78 -5.15 6.76
CA ALA A 513 -42.73 -5.44 5.33
C ALA A 513 -43.46 -4.37 4.50
N LEU A 514 -44.65 -3.92 4.92
CA LEU A 514 -45.37 -2.84 4.25
C LEU A 514 -44.58 -1.52 4.28
N LYS A 515 -43.95 -1.21 5.41
CA LYS A 515 -43.13 0.00 5.58
C LYS A 515 -41.89 -0.04 4.67
N ALA A 516 -41.24 -1.19 4.55
CA ALA A 516 -40.10 -1.39 3.65
C ALA A 516 -40.48 -1.23 2.17
N VAL A 517 -41.65 -1.75 1.77
CA VAL A 517 -42.17 -1.60 0.40
C VAL A 517 -42.49 -0.14 0.07
N GLN A 518 -43.11 0.60 1.00
CA GLN A 518 -43.36 2.03 0.82
C GLN A 518 -42.07 2.84 0.66
N LEU A 519 -41.05 2.54 1.46
CA LEU A 519 -39.76 3.22 1.40
C LEU A 519 -39.04 2.96 0.08
N HIS A 520 -39.09 1.72 -0.41
CA HIS A 520 -38.55 1.37 -1.72
C HIS A 520 -39.30 2.06 -2.87
N GLN A 521 -40.64 2.19 -2.79
CA GLN A 521 -41.41 2.93 -3.79
C GLN A 521 -41.12 4.44 -3.78
N GLN A 522 -40.84 5.02 -2.61
CA GLN A 522 -40.43 6.42 -2.50
C GLN A 522 -39.03 6.66 -3.08
N GLN A 523 -38.08 5.77 -2.83
CA GLN A 523 -36.74 5.83 -3.44
C GLN A 523 -36.82 5.71 -4.96
N LYS A 524 -37.62 4.76 -5.47
CA LYS A 524 -37.81 4.56 -6.91
C LYS A 524 -38.54 5.72 -7.61
N LYS A 525 -39.36 6.49 -6.87
CA LYS A 525 -39.94 7.75 -7.36
C LYS A 525 -38.89 8.86 -7.42
N ARG A 526 -38.01 8.98 -6.42
CA ARG A 526 -36.92 9.96 -6.40
C ARG A 526 -35.93 9.75 -7.54
N GLU A 527 -35.56 8.50 -7.82
CA GLU A 527 -34.67 8.13 -8.94
C GLU A 527 -35.27 8.35 -10.34
N ARG A 528 -36.59 8.55 -10.47
CA ARG A 528 -37.25 8.84 -11.75
C ARG A 528 -37.42 10.34 -12.03
N THR A 529 -37.14 11.18 -11.04
CA THR A 529 -37.26 12.65 -11.12
C THR A 529 -35.89 13.36 -11.20
N THR A 530 -34.81 12.59 -11.24
CA THR A 530 -33.45 13.00 -11.61
C THR A 530 -33.08 12.34 -12.93
#